data_AF-A0A9W4T5N3-F1
#
_entry.id   AF-A0A9W4T5N3-F1
#
_cell.length_a   1.000
_cell.length_b   1.000
_cell.length_c   1.000
_cell.angle_alpha   90.00
_cell.angle_beta   90.00
_cell.angle_gamma   90.00
#
_symmetry.space_group_name_H-M   'P 1'
#
loop_
_entity.id
_entity.type
_entity.pdbx_description
1 polymer ?
#
loop_
_entity_poly.entity_id
_entity_poly.type
_entity_poly.pdbx_seq_one_letter_code
_entity_poly.pdbx_strand_id
1 'polypeptide(L)' 'MEFADGGSLGNYLKNNFDNLTWEDKYKFAYQLAYAVSYLHEEGIVHHDL' A
#
# COMPACT_ATOMS: atom_id res chain seq x y z
N MET A 1 -7.57 -13.64 -7.76
CA MET A 1 -6.62 -12.72 -7.09
C MET A 1 -5.31 -12.81 -7.83
N GLU A 2 -4.71 -11.67 -8.14
CA GLU A 2 -3.34 -11.65 -8.64
C GLU A 2 -2.39 -12.08 -7.53
N PHE A 3 -1.34 -12.82 -7.91
CA PHE A 3 -0.34 -13.29 -6.96
C PHE A 3 0.77 -12.25 -6.86
N ALA A 4 0.97 -11.70 -5.65
CA ALA A 4 2.12 -10.87 -5.34
C ALA A 4 3.25 -11.77 -4.81
N ASP A 5 4.31 -11.92 -5.62
CA ASP A 5 5.51 -12.71 -5.29
C ASP A 5 6.35 -12.10 -4.16
N GLY A 6 6.24 -10.79 -3.94
CA GLY A 6 6.91 -10.05 -2.86
C GLY A 6 6.34 -10.24 -1.44
N GLY A 7 5.29 -11.03 -1.27
CA GLY A 7 4.59 -11.20 0.00
C GLY A 7 3.72 -9.99 0.38
N SER A 8 3.33 -9.88 1.66
CA SER A 8 2.53 -8.73 2.12
C SER A 8 3.35 -7.45 2.15
N LEU A 9 2.70 -6.30 1.87
CA LEU A 9 3.33 -4.99 1.95
C LEU A 9 3.96 -4.74 3.33
N GLY A 10 3.29 -5.14 4.41
CA GLY A 10 3.82 -4.99 5.77
C GLY A 10 5.14 -5.74 5.99
N ASN A 11 5.26 -6.97 5.49
CA ASN A 11 6.51 -7.73 5.57
C ASN A 11 7.60 -7.12 4.69
N TYR A 12 7.24 -6.69 3.49
CA TYR A 12 8.18 -6.03 2.59
C TYR A 12 8.74 -4.75 3.21
N LEU A 13 7.87 -3.89 3.74
CA LEU A 13 8.27 -2.64 4.41
C LEU A 13 9.13 -2.92 5.63
N LYS A 14 8.75 -3.89 6.49
CA LYS A 14 9.55 -4.26 7.67
C LYS A 14 10.97 -4.70 7.31
N ASN A 15 11.13 -5.46 6.23
CA ASN A 15 12.42 -6.02 5.84
C ASN A 15 13.28 -5.03 5.03
N ASN A 16 12.69 -4.00 4.42
CA ASN A 16 13.39 -3.10 3.50
C ASN A 16 13.33 -1.63 3.92
N PHE A 17 12.80 -1.30 5.11
CA PHE A 17 12.51 0.08 5.51
C PHE A 17 13.71 1.03 5.37
N ASP A 18 14.90 0.55 5.72
CA ASP A 18 16.14 1.33 5.69
C ASP A 18 16.72 1.47 4.27
N ASN A 19 16.35 0.56 3.36
CA ASN A 19 16.77 0.59 1.96
C ASN A 19 15.84 1.45 1.08
N LEU A 20 14.64 1.74 1.56
CA LEU A 20 13.67 2.55 0.83
C LEU A 20 14.02 4.04 0.95
N THR A 21 14.09 4.71 -0.20
CA THR A 21 14.23 6.16 -0.21
C THR A 21 12.95 6.82 0.32
N TRP A 22 13.03 8.11 0.64
CA TRP A 22 11.81 8.85 0.97
C TRP A 22 10.83 8.86 -0.22
N GLU A 23 11.32 9.00 -1.45
CA GLU A 23 10.44 8.96 -2.62
C GLU A 23 9.67 7.63 -2.75
N ASP A 24 10.30 6.49 -2.45
CA ASP A 24 9.63 5.19 -2.49
C ASP A 24 8.51 5.09 -1.44
N LYS A 25 8.80 5.53 -0.21
CA LYS A 25 7.81 5.55 0.89
C LYS A 25 6.65 6.49 0.56
N TYR A 26 6.93 7.64 -0.06
CA TYR A 26 5.90 8.57 -0.51
C TYR A 26 5.01 7.92 -1.58
N LYS A 27 5.60 7.22 -2.56
CA LYS A 27 4.85 6.51 -3.59
C LYS A 27 3.93 5.45 -3.00
N PHE A 28 4.39 4.64 -2.05
CA PHE A 28 3.53 3.67 -1.36
C PHE A 28 2.37 4.33 -0.63
N ALA A 29 2.64 5.38 0.15
CA ALA A 29 1.60 6.11 0.86
C ALA A 29 0.56 6.72 -0.09
N TYR A 30 1.03 7.33 -1.20
CA TYR A 30 0.16 7.89 -2.22
C TYR A 30 -0.73 6.82 -2.87
N GLN A 31 -0.15 5.68 -3.26
CA GLN A 31 -0.91 4.59 -3.89
C GLN A 31 -1.98 4.02 -2.95
N LEU A 32 -1.66 3.84 -1.67
CA LEU A 32 -2.62 3.37 -0.67
C LEU A 32 -3.74 4.38 -0.46
N ALA A 33 -3.40 5.67 -0.28
CA ALA A 33 -4.39 6.72 -0.09
C ALA A 33 -5.31 6.86 -1.32
N TYR A 34 -4.74 6.77 -2.53
CA TYR A 34 -5.50 6.80 -3.77
C TYR A 34 -6.46 5.61 -3.89
N ALA A 35 -5.98 4.39 -3.61
CA ALA A 35 -6.83 3.19 -3.67
C ALA A 35 -8.01 3.28 -2.68
N VAL A 36 -7.76 3.78 -1.45
CA VAL A 36 -8.82 3.99 -0.47
C VAL A 36 -9.79 5.08 -0.90
N SER A 37 -9.30 6.20 -1.44
CA SER A 37 -10.15 7.27 -1.98
C SER A 37 -11.07 6.73 -3.07
N TYR A 38 -10.52 5.93 -3.99
CA TYR A 38 -11.28 5.30 -5.05
C TYR A 38 -12.40 4.39 -4.51
N LEU A 39 -12.11 3.56 -3.50
CA LEU A 39 -13.14 2.73 -2.87
C LEU A 39 -14.23 3.58 -2.20
N HIS A 40 -13.86 4.67 -1.52
CA HIS A 40 -14.82 5.57 -0.90
C HIS A 40 -15.70 6.30 -1.93
N GLU A 41 -15.14 6.68 -3.08
CA GLU A 41 -15.89 7.26 -4.20
C GLU A 41 -16.95 6.28 -4.74
N GLU A 42 -16.66 4.99 -4.70
CA GLU A 42 -17.59 3.90 -5.04
C GLU A 42 -18.53 3.52 -3.87
N GLY A 43 -18.47 4.23 -2.74
CA GLY A 43 -19.29 3.95 -1.55
C GLY A 43 -18.90 2.69 -0.78
N ILE A 44 -17.70 2.15 -1.02
CA ILE A 44 -17.17 0.94 -0.39
C ILE A 44 -16.27 1.32 0.78
N VAL A 45 -16.55 0.77 1.96
CA VAL A 45 -15.70 0.92 3.15
C VAL A 45 -14.81 -0.33 3.29
N HIS A 46 -13.49 -0.15 3.26
CA HIS A 46 -12.52 -1.27 3.32
C HIS A 46 -12.48 -2.00 4.67
N HIS A 47 -12.90 -1.33 5.76
CA HIS A 47 -13.03 -1.83 7.14
C HIS A 47 -11.75 -2.29 7.88
N ASP A 48 -10.75 -2.83 7.18
CA ASP A 48 -9.49 -3.31 7.76
C ASP A 48 -8.32 -2.91 6.85
N LEU A 49 -7.77 -1.72 7.09
CA LEU A 49 -6.72 -1.12 6.26
C LEU A 49 -5.31 -1.53 6.71
#